data_AF-A0A2G6BUX0-F1
#
_entry.id   AF-A0A2G6BUX0-F1
#
_cell.length_a   1.000
_cell.length_b   1.000
_cell.length_c   1.000
_cell.angle_alpha   90.00
_cell.angle_beta   90.00
_cell.angle_gamma   90.00
#
_symmetry.space_group_name_H-M   'P 1'
#
loop_
_entity.id
_entity.type
_entity.pdbx_description
1 polymer ?
#
loop_
_entity_poly.entity_id
_entity_poly.type
_entity_poly.pdbx_seq_one_letter_code
_entity_poly.pdbx_strand_id
1 'polypeptide(L)'
;MKKIETLRKDIDKIDKKIVELLSERLEIIKHLTPLKTTIQDSGRESNILNRISEVDTLNSCYILPIFKEIFAQSKLMQKKIREDLDL
;
A
#
# COMPACT_ATOMS: atom_id res chain seq x y z
N MET A 1 -14.76 11.27 29.08
CA MET A 1 -14.91 11.79 27.70
C MET A 1 -13.63 12.41 27.14
N LYS A 2 -12.93 13.34 27.82
CA LYS A 2 -11.71 13.99 27.27
C LYS A 2 -10.59 13.05 26.77
N LYS A 3 -10.35 11.91 27.43
CA LYS A 3 -9.29 10.95 27.05
C LYS A 3 -9.57 10.23 25.73
N ILE A 4 -10.83 9.89 25.44
CA ILE A 4 -11.23 9.24 24.18
C ILE A 4 -11.01 10.21 23.01
N GLU A 5 -11.38 11.48 23.19
CA GLU A 5 -11.22 12.50 22.16
C GLU A 5 -9.75 12.79 21.85
N THR A 6 -8.86 12.75 22.84
CA THR A 6 -7.41 12.85 22.59
C THR A 6 -6.91 11.66 21.77
N LEU A 7 -7.31 10.44 22.12
CA LEU A 7 -6.90 9.24 21.38
C LEU A 7 -7.41 9.25 19.93
N ARG A 8 -8.65 9.70 19.71
CA ARG A 8 -9.21 9.88 18.36
C ARG A 8 -8.40 10.88 17.54
N LYS A 9 -8.03 12.03 18.11
CA LYS A 9 -7.15 12.99 17.44
C LYS A 9 -5.79 12.44 17.08
N ASP A 10 -5.25 11.52 17.89
CA ASP A 10 -3.99 10.86 17.57
C ASP A 10 -4.15 9.84 16.43
N ILE A 11 -5.30 9.14 16.36
CA ILE A 11 -5.68 8.32 15.21
C ILE A 11 -5.82 9.19 13.95
N ASP A 12 -6.54 10.31 14.02
CA ASP A 12 -6.74 11.19 12.86
C ASP A 12 -5.40 11.68 12.26
N LYS A 13 -4.40 11.94 13.11
CA LYS A 13 -3.05 12.30 12.65
C LYS A 13 -2.36 11.13 11.94
N ILE A 14 -2.54 9.90 12.43
CA ILE A 14 -1.99 8.70 11.81
C ILE A 14 -2.69 8.46 10.47
N ASP A 15 -4.01 8.57 10.41
CA ASP A 15 -4.80 8.38 9.19
C ASP A 15 -4.37 9.35 8.10
N LYS A 16 -4.13 10.61 8.44
CA LYS A 16 -3.57 11.59 7.51
C LYS A 16 -2.21 11.14 6.94
N LYS A 17 -1.30 10.65 7.78
CA LYS A 17 0.00 10.13 7.34
C LYS A 17 -0.15 8.88 6.47
N ILE A 18 -1.10 8.00 6.78
CA ILE A 18 -1.40 6.83 5.95
C ILE A 18 -1.82 7.27 4.55
N VAL A 19 -2.72 8.25 4.44
CA VAL A 19 -3.16 8.78 3.13
C VAL A 19 -1.99 9.40 2.35
N GLU A 20 -1.14 10.19 3.01
CA GLU A 20 0.05 10.80 2.40
C GLU A 20 1.00 9.72 1.85
N LEU A 21 1.35 8.73 2.68
CA LEU A 21 2.25 7.63 2.30
C LEU A 21 1.68 6.76 1.17
N LEU A 22 0.36 6.50 1.18
CA LEU A 22 -0.29 5.75 0.11
C LEU A 22 -0.28 6.54 -1.20
N SER A 23 -0.52 7.85 -1.15
CA SER A 23 -0.48 8.71 -2.33
C SER A 23 0.91 8.74 -2.96
N GLU A 24 1.95 8.97 -2.15
CA GLU A 24 3.35 8.91 -2.60
C GLU A 24 3.67 7.56 -3.25
N ARG A 25 3.23 6.47 -2.62
CA ARG A 25 3.43 5.12 -3.14
C ARG A 25 2.76 4.94 -4.52
N LEU A 26 1.54 5.46 -4.71
CA LEU A 26 0.83 5.37 -5.98
C LEU A 26 1.44 6.24 -7.07
N GLU A 27 2.01 7.41 -6.74
CA GLU A 27 2.77 8.20 -7.71
C GLU A 27 3.99 7.43 -8.24
N ILE A 28 4.73 6.73 -7.37
CA ILE A 28 5.83 5.85 -7.79
C ILE A 28 5.33 4.77 -8.75
N ILE A 29 4.13 4.22 -8.52
CA ILE A 29 3.53 3.22 -9.42
C ILE A 29 3.29 3.81 -10.81
N LYS A 30 2.86 5.08 -10.93
CA LYS A 30 2.71 5.74 -12.25
C LYS A 30 4.00 5.73 -13.05
N HIS A 31 5.12 6.10 -12.40
CA HIS A 31 6.43 6.12 -13.04
C HIS A 31 6.98 4.72 -13.33
N LEU A 32 6.67 3.75 -12.47
CA LEU A 32 7.13 2.37 -12.62
C LEU A 32 6.40 1.61 -13.74
N THR A 33 5.12 1.90 -13.97
CA THR A 33 4.26 1.09 -14.86
C THR A 33 4.79 0.97 -16.28
N PRO A 34 5.22 2.05 -16.97
CA PRO A 34 5.73 1.97 -18.34
C PRO A 34 7.06 1.20 -18.46
N LEU A 35 7.80 1.05 -17.35
CA LEU A 35 9.09 0.37 -17.31
C LEU A 35 8.95 -1.15 -17.08
N LYS A 36 7.79 -1.61 -16.61
CA LYS A 36 7.55 -3.02 -16.30
C LYS A 36 7.06 -3.77 -17.53
N THR A 37 7.59 -4.98 -17.76
CA THR A 37 7.07 -5.92 -18.75
C THR A 37 5.78 -6.59 -18.27
N THR A 38 5.70 -7.00 -17.01
CA THR A 38 4.51 -7.62 -16.40
C THR A 38 4.02 -6.87 -15.17
N ILE A 39 2.69 -6.83 -14.99
CA ILE A 39 2.03 -6.27 -13.80
C ILE A 39 2.19 -7.19 -12.59
N GLN A 40 2.03 -8.50 -12.81
CA GLN A 40 2.12 -9.49 -11.75
C GLN A 40 3.59 -9.78 -11.39
N ASP A 41 3.89 -9.64 -10.11
CA ASP A 41 5.22 -9.88 -9.53
C ASP A 41 5.07 -10.51 -8.13
N SER A 42 4.66 -11.79 -8.14
CA SER A 42 4.37 -12.54 -6.92
C SER A 42 5.60 -12.70 -6.03
N GLY A 43 6.80 -12.79 -6.62
CA GLY A 43 8.07 -12.84 -5.88
C GLY A 43 8.30 -11.57 -5.07
N ARG A 44 8.12 -10.39 -5.69
CA ARG A 44 8.25 -9.11 -4.98
C ARG A 44 7.21 -8.96 -3.88
N GLU A 45 5.95 -9.32 -4.14
CA GLU A 45 4.86 -9.22 -3.15
C GLU A 45 5.14 -10.09 -1.92
N SER A 46 5.52 -11.36 -2.13
CA SER A 46 5.88 -12.28 -1.03
C SER A 46 7.04 -11.74 -0.19
N ASN A 47 8.08 -11.20 -0.84
CA ASN A 47 9.21 -10.60 -0.13
C ASN A 47 8.82 -9.39 0.73
N ILE A 48 7.82 -8.60 0.32
CA ILE A 48 7.31 -7.49 1.15
C ILE A 48 6.55 -8.04 2.35
N LEU A 49 5.65 -9.01 2.13
CA LEU A 49 4.86 -9.60 3.21
C LEU A 49 5.75 -10.23 4.28
N ASN A 50 6.80 -10.95 3.87
CA ASN A 50 7.77 -11.52 4.81
C ASN A 50 8.47 -10.43 5.64
N ARG A 51 8.98 -9.38 4.99
CA ARG A 51 9.61 -8.24 5.70
C ARG A 51 8.66 -7.57 6.69
N ILE A 52 7.37 -7.43 6.35
CA ILE A 52 6.38 -6.85 7.26
C ILE A 52 6.15 -7.76 8.45
N SER A 53 6.03 -9.07 8.23
CA SER A 53 5.84 -10.03 9.31
C SER A 53 7.02 -10.08 10.28
N GLU A 54 8.24 -9.78 9.82
CA GLU A 54 9.44 -9.70 10.65
C GLU A 54 9.51 -8.41 11.48
N VAL A 55 8.97 -7.30 10.95
CA VAL A 55 8.98 -5.99 11.64
C VAL A 55 7.96 -5.92 12.77
N ASP A 56 6.77 -6.48 12.57
CA ASP A 56 5.72 -6.49 13.59
C ASP A 56 5.02 -7.85 13.61
N THR A 57 5.60 -8.79 14.35
CA THR A 57 5.10 -10.16 14.48
C THR A 57 3.72 -10.21 15.13
N LEU A 58 3.48 -9.36 16.15
CA LEU A 58 2.25 -9.37 16.94
C LEU A 58 1.05 -8.85 16.16
N ASN A 59 1.22 -7.79 15.36
CA ASN A 59 0.14 -7.21 14.58
C ASN A 59 0.14 -7.68 13.12
N SER A 60 1.08 -8.54 12.73
CA SER A 60 1.20 -9.06 11.35
C SER A 60 -0.12 -9.60 10.80
N CYS A 61 -0.91 -10.30 11.61
CA CYS A 61 -2.21 -10.85 11.21
C CYS A 61 -3.22 -9.78 10.77
N TYR A 62 -3.12 -8.56 11.32
CA TYR A 62 -3.96 -7.41 10.95
C TYR A 62 -3.35 -6.56 9.83
N ILE A 63 -2.02 -6.46 9.77
CA ILE A 63 -1.33 -5.60 8.80
C ILE A 63 -1.21 -6.27 7.42
N LEU A 64 -0.92 -7.58 7.36
CA LEU A 64 -0.69 -8.28 6.10
C LEU A 64 -1.90 -8.21 5.13
N PRO A 65 -3.16 -8.36 5.58
CA PRO A 65 -4.33 -8.18 4.70
C PRO A 65 -4.41 -6.79 4.09
N ILE A 66 -4.07 -5.74 4.85
CA ILE A 66 -4.06 -4.35 4.35
C ILE A 66 -3.04 -4.20 3.22
N PHE A 67 -1.84 -4.76 3.39
CA PHE A 67 -0.83 -4.72 2.33
C PHE A 67 -1.22 -5.50 1.08
N LYS A 68 -1.91 -6.63 1.22
CA LYS A 68 -2.46 -7.36 0.08
C LYS A 68 -3.45 -6.48 -0.71
N GLU A 69 -4.30 -5.74 -0.02
CA GLU A 69 -5.23 -4.80 -0.66
C GLU A 69 -4.49 -3.65 -1.35
N ILE A 70 -3.47 -3.07 -0.70
CA ILE A 70 -2.61 -2.05 -1.33
C ILE A 70 -2.00 -2.59 -2.64
N PHE A 71 -1.54 -3.84 -2.66
CA PHE A 71 -1.01 -4.46 -3.89
C PHE A 71 -2.11 -4.67 -4.94
N ALA A 72 -3.31 -5.10 -4.55
CA ALA A 72 -4.44 -5.25 -5.46
C ALA A 72 -4.79 -3.93 -6.15
N GLN A 73 -4.95 -2.84 -5.38
CA GLN A 73 -5.23 -1.50 -5.91
C GLN A 73 -4.11 -0.98 -6.82
N SER A 74 -2.85 -1.27 -6.46
CA SER A 74 -1.70 -0.92 -7.31
C SER A 74 -1.75 -1.62 -8.67
N LYS A 75 -2.11 -2.90 -8.69
CA LYS A 75 -2.24 -3.68 -9.93
C LYS A 75 -3.40 -3.17 -10.79
N LEU A 76 -4.52 -2.78 -10.17
CA LEU A 76 -5.65 -2.16 -10.89
C LEU A 76 -5.22 -0.85 -11.55
N MET A 77 -4.49 0.00 -10.82
CA MET A 77 -3.97 1.26 -11.35
C MET A 77 -2.97 1.02 -12.50
N GLN A 78 -2.07 0.05 -12.37
CA GLN A 78 -1.13 -0.32 -13.43
C GLN A 78 -1.86 -0.76 -14.71
N LYS A 79 -2.93 -1.55 -14.59
CA LYS A 79 -3.74 -1.99 -15.74
C LYS A 79 -4.34 -0.78 -16.45
N LYS A 80 -4.97 0.12 -15.70
CA LYS A 80 -5.55 1.34 -16.25
C LYS A 80 -4.51 2.21 -16.97
N ILE A 81 -3.32 2.38 -16.37
CA ILE A 81 -2.24 3.15 -17.01
C ILE A 81 -1.78 2.50 -18.33
N ARG A 82 -1.69 1.17 -18.39
CA ARG A 82 -1.33 0.49 -19.63
C ARG A 82 -2.40 0.65 -20.70
N GLU A 83 -3.68 0.51 -20.32
CA GLU A 83 -4.82 0.77 -21.21
C GLU A 83 -4.79 2.21 -21.75
N ASP A 84 -4.52 3.20 -20.89
CA ASP A 84 -4.44 4.62 -21.29
C ASP A 84 -3.22 4.94 -22.17
N LEU A 85 -2.18 4.10 -22.16
CA LEU A 85 -0.92 4.28 -22.91
C LEU A 85 -0.79 3.34 -24.11
N ASP A 86 -1.79 2.52 -24.41
CA ASP A 86 -1.76 1.47 -25.44
C ASP A 86 -0.54 0.51 -25.30
N LEU A 87 -0.18 0.15 -24.05
CA LEU A 87 0.95 -0.73 -23.67
C LEU A 87 0.57 -2.19 -23.40
#